data_AF-A0A963U5F8-F1
#
_entry.id   AF-A0A963U5F8-F1
#
_cell.length_a   1.000
_cell.length_b   1.000
_cell.length_c   1.000
_cell.angle_alpha   90.00
_cell.angle_beta   90.00
_cell.angle_gamma   90.00
#
_symmetry.space_group_name_H-M   'P 1'
#
loop_
_entity.id
_entity.type
_entity.pdbx_description
1 polymer ?
#
loop_
_entity_poly.entity_id
_entity_poly.type
_entity_poly.pdbx_seq_one_letter_code
_entity_poly.pdbx_strand_id
1 'polypeptide(L)'
;SQMIRPMRDEVERYGHYSLAAESMYDHPFQWGSKRTGPDLARVGGRYSNEWHVDHLTDPQSVVPESVMPKYGFLANRLIEPEYIEDRLKTDALVGVPYTSEMIELAKADFAAQADPDADTAGLEERYPGASVSNWDGQAGITEMDALVAYLQVLGTMVDFSTFQPDMAR
;
A
#
# COMPACT_ATOMS: atom_id res chain seq x y z
N SER A 1 9.05 9.37 1.35
CA SER A 1 9.16 9.54 -0.11
C SER A 1 8.73 8.25 -0.76
N GLN A 2 8.00 8.28 -1.88
CA GLN A 2 7.73 7.09 -2.69
C GLN A 2 8.26 7.32 -4.12
N MET A 3 9.58 7.47 -4.24
CA MET A 3 10.25 7.63 -5.53
C MET A 3 11.74 7.33 -5.35
N ILE A 4 12.17 6.17 -5.85
CA ILE A 4 13.57 5.77 -5.82
C ILE A 4 14.26 6.31 -7.05
N ARG A 5 15.37 7.04 -6.85
CA ARG A 5 16.14 7.65 -7.93
C ARG A 5 17.04 6.62 -8.61
N PRO A 6 17.39 6.79 -9.91
CA PRO A 6 18.23 5.86 -10.65
C PRO A 6 19.72 6.04 -10.33
N MET A 7 20.07 6.05 -9.04
CA MET A 7 21.45 6.12 -8.54
C MET A 7 21.79 4.79 -7.86
N ARG A 8 23.00 4.26 -8.07
CA ARG A 8 23.40 2.96 -7.52
C ARG A 8 23.16 2.84 -6.01
N ASP A 9 23.51 3.87 -5.24
CA ASP A 9 23.31 3.89 -3.77
C ASP A 9 21.82 3.83 -3.38
N GLU A 10 20.92 4.45 -4.15
CA GLU A 10 19.49 4.32 -3.90
C GLU A 10 18.97 2.93 -4.24
N VAL A 11 19.49 2.34 -5.31
CA VAL A 11 19.09 0.99 -5.75
C VAL A 11 19.54 -0.06 -4.75
N GLU A 12 20.78 0.02 -4.26
CA GLU A 12 21.29 -0.90 -3.23
C GLU A 12 20.48 -0.79 -1.92
N ARG A 13 20.03 0.41 -1.55
CA ARG A 13 19.27 0.64 -0.31
C ARG A 13 17.79 0.26 -0.43
N TYR A 14 17.13 0.68 -1.50
CA TYR A 14 15.68 0.64 -1.64
C TYR A 14 15.17 -0.34 -2.70
N GLY A 15 16.05 -0.94 -3.52
CA GLY A 15 15.67 -1.81 -4.63
C GLY A 15 15.53 -1.06 -5.96
N HIS A 16 14.92 -1.69 -6.96
CA HIS A 16 14.82 -1.12 -8.31
C HIS A 16 14.23 0.30 -8.28
N TYR A 17 14.83 1.21 -9.04
CA TYR A 17 14.37 2.61 -9.12
C TYR A 17 12.92 2.69 -9.61
N SER A 18 12.23 3.77 -9.24
CA SER A 18 10.81 3.92 -9.56
C SER A 18 10.58 4.15 -11.05
N LEU A 19 9.60 3.44 -11.60
CA LEU A 19 9.11 3.63 -12.97
C LEU A 19 7.86 4.50 -12.97
N ALA A 20 7.68 5.31 -14.02
CA ALA A 20 6.49 6.15 -14.14
C ALA A 20 5.18 5.34 -14.17
N ALA A 21 5.23 4.11 -14.69
CA ALA A 21 4.09 3.20 -14.75
C ALA A 21 3.54 2.83 -13.36
N GLU A 22 4.37 2.84 -12.32
CA GLU A 22 3.95 2.50 -10.94
C GLU A 22 3.00 3.53 -10.35
N SER A 23 3.15 4.79 -10.74
CA SER A 23 2.31 5.90 -10.26
C SER A 23 1.22 6.29 -11.27
N MET A 24 0.94 5.43 -12.26
CA MET A 24 -0.07 5.72 -13.30
C MET A 24 -1.47 5.90 -12.70
N TYR A 25 -1.78 5.21 -11.60
CA TYR A 25 -3.08 5.27 -10.92
C TYR A 25 -3.07 6.12 -9.64
N ASP A 26 -1.97 6.80 -9.33
CA ASP A 26 -1.85 7.59 -8.10
C ASP A 26 -2.48 8.98 -8.27
N HIS A 27 -3.67 9.15 -7.69
CA HIS A 27 -4.38 10.43 -7.68
C HIS A 27 -4.61 10.94 -6.24
N PRO A 28 -3.80 11.90 -5.74
CA PRO A 28 -2.59 12.46 -6.33
C PRO A 28 -1.34 11.58 -6.11
N PHE A 29 -0.29 11.84 -6.90
CA PHE A 29 1.00 11.17 -6.78
C PHE A 29 1.60 11.29 -5.36
N GLN A 30 2.29 10.24 -4.91
CA GLN A 30 2.88 10.14 -3.56
C GLN A 30 4.40 10.35 -3.52
N TRP A 31 4.99 10.85 -4.61
CA TRP A 31 6.43 11.09 -4.67
C TRP A 31 6.84 12.13 -3.62
N GLY A 32 7.88 11.80 -2.86
CA GLY A 32 8.33 12.66 -1.77
C GLY A 32 9.19 13.80 -2.28
N SER A 33 9.03 14.98 -1.66
CA SER A 33 9.97 16.11 -1.81
C SER A 33 11.05 16.13 -0.74
N LYS A 34 10.88 15.38 0.35
CA LYS A 34 11.82 15.27 1.48
C LYS A 34 11.87 13.84 2.02
N ARG A 35 13.01 13.48 2.60
CA ARG A 35 13.22 12.23 3.35
C ARG A 35 13.67 12.53 4.77
N THR A 36 12.72 12.64 5.69
CA THR A 36 13.00 12.60 7.14
C THR A 36 13.12 11.15 7.58
N GLY A 37 12.21 10.29 7.12
CA GLY A 37 12.36 8.83 7.14
C GLY A 37 12.80 8.26 5.78
N PRO A 38 12.99 6.94 5.68
CA PRO A 38 13.39 6.26 4.44
C PRO A 38 12.37 6.39 3.31
N ASP A 39 12.77 5.99 2.09
CA ASP A 39 11.83 5.83 0.97
C ASP A 39 10.93 4.59 1.17
N LEU A 40 9.66 4.70 0.77
CA LEU A 40 8.62 3.70 0.96
C LEU A 40 8.22 2.99 -0.33
N ALA A 41 8.74 3.35 -1.50
CA ALA A 41 8.26 2.84 -2.79
C ALA A 41 8.38 1.32 -3.00
N ARG A 42 9.09 0.62 -2.11
CA ARG A 42 9.42 -0.82 -2.19
C ARG A 42 9.34 -1.52 -0.84
N VAL A 43 8.47 -1.05 0.06
CA VAL A 43 8.35 -1.65 1.40
C VAL A 43 7.44 -2.88 1.42
N GLY A 44 6.66 -3.11 0.36
CA GLY A 44 5.82 -4.29 0.25
C GLY A 44 6.62 -5.58 0.44
N GLY A 45 6.21 -6.39 1.41
CA GLY A 45 6.86 -7.65 1.78
C GLY A 45 8.24 -7.52 2.46
N ARG A 46 8.76 -6.31 2.72
CA ARG A 46 10.05 -6.14 3.42
C ARG A 46 9.94 -6.37 4.93
N TYR A 47 8.80 -6.04 5.52
CA TYR A 47 8.53 -6.16 6.95
C TYR A 47 7.20 -6.92 7.15
N SER A 48 7.07 -7.61 8.28
CA SER A 48 5.82 -8.27 8.64
C SER A 48 4.74 -7.25 8.99
N ASN A 49 3.48 -7.68 8.91
CA ASN A 49 2.35 -6.87 9.36
C ASN A 49 2.51 -6.46 10.83
N GLU A 50 2.91 -7.40 11.69
CA GLU A 50 3.22 -7.16 13.11
C GLU A 50 4.29 -6.08 13.30
N TRP A 51 5.39 -6.12 12.52
CA TRP A 51 6.41 -5.07 12.58
C TRP A 51 5.84 -3.70 12.19
N HIS A 52 4.99 -3.65 11.16
CA HIS A 52 4.34 -2.39 10.77
C HIS A 52 3.43 -1.85 11.88
N VAL A 53 2.64 -2.72 12.52
CA VAL A 53 1.76 -2.35 13.63
C VAL A 53 2.57 -1.83 14.82
N ASP A 54 3.62 -2.55 15.23
CA ASP A 54 4.49 -2.14 16.33
C ASP A 54 5.21 -0.82 16.02
N HIS A 55 5.77 -0.70 14.81
CA HIS A 55 6.47 0.50 14.37
C HIS A 55 5.53 1.70 14.28
N LEU A 56 4.30 1.55 13.78
CA LEU A 56 3.33 2.65 13.72
C LEU A 56 2.81 3.01 15.13
N THR A 57 2.66 2.03 16.01
CA THR A 57 2.22 2.25 17.39
C THR A 57 3.24 3.02 18.21
N ASP A 58 4.49 2.56 18.18
CA ASP A 58 5.62 3.20 18.86
C ASP A 58 6.93 2.97 18.09
N PRO A 59 7.28 3.86 17.15
CA PRO A 59 8.48 3.69 16.33
C PRO A 59 9.76 3.56 17.15
N GLN A 60 9.84 4.22 18.31
CA GLN A 60 11.00 4.19 19.21
C GLN A 60 11.15 2.86 19.96
N SER A 61 10.10 2.04 20.00
CA SER A 61 10.17 0.72 20.63
C SER A 61 10.94 -0.31 19.79
N VAL A 62 10.81 -0.21 18.47
CA VAL A 62 11.47 -1.11 17.50
C VAL A 62 12.72 -0.50 16.87
N VAL A 63 12.78 0.84 16.79
CA VAL A 63 13.93 1.60 16.28
C VAL A 63 14.19 2.76 17.25
N PRO A 64 15.05 2.57 18.28
CA PRO A 64 15.24 3.55 19.38
C PRO A 64 15.56 4.98 18.93
N GLU A 65 16.29 5.13 17.84
CA GLU A 65 16.68 6.42 17.25
C GLU A 65 15.63 7.04 16.31
N SER A 66 14.46 6.41 16.14
CA SER A 66 13.42 6.90 15.24
C SER A 66 12.90 8.26 15.66
N VAL A 67 12.82 9.17 14.71
CA VAL A 67 12.18 10.50 14.87
C VAL A 67 10.71 10.50 14.44
N MET A 68 10.18 9.35 14.02
CA MET A 68 8.80 9.23 13.58
C MET A 68 7.83 9.42 14.77
N PRO A 69 6.74 10.19 14.62
CA PRO A 69 5.70 10.30 15.64
C PRO A 69 4.98 8.96 15.87
N LYS A 70 4.37 8.80 17.05
CA LYS A 70 3.53 7.64 17.37
C LYS A 70 2.15 7.80 16.74
N TYR A 71 1.67 6.73 16.09
CA TYR A 71 0.37 6.65 15.43
C TYR A 71 -0.51 5.52 16.02
N GLY A 72 -0.26 5.07 17.25
CA GLY A 72 -1.06 4.02 17.90
C GLY A 72 -2.56 4.32 18.03
N PHE A 73 -3.01 5.55 17.79
CA PHE A 73 -4.44 5.88 17.72
C PHE A 73 -5.15 5.21 16.52
N LEU A 74 -4.43 4.83 15.46
CA LEU A 74 -4.99 4.19 14.26
C LEU A 74 -5.70 2.86 14.60
N ALA A 75 -5.16 2.12 15.57
CA ALA A 75 -5.74 0.88 16.09
C ALA A 75 -7.11 1.08 16.76
N ASN A 76 -7.42 2.31 17.21
CA ASN A 76 -8.66 2.62 17.95
C ASN A 76 -9.76 3.22 17.07
N ARG A 77 -9.56 3.27 15.74
CA ARG A 77 -10.48 3.89 14.81
C ARG A 77 -10.95 2.88 13.78
N LEU A 78 -12.19 2.44 13.94
CA LEU A 78 -12.86 1.60 12.96
C LEU A 78 -13.21 2.41 11.72
N ILE A 79 -13.06 1.79 10.56
CA ILE A 79 -13.42 2.37 9.28
C ILE A 79 -14.56 1.56 8.66
N GLU A 80 -15.51 2.28 8.07
CA GLU A 80 -16.65 1.73 7.35
C GLU A 80 -16.51 2.05 5.86
N PRO A 81 -16.96 1.18 4.94
CA PRO A 81 -16.86 1.39 3.51
C PRO A 81 -17.90 2.39 2.98
N GLU A 82 -18.20 3.45 3.73
CA GLU A 82 -19.25 4.42 3.40
C GLU A 82 -18.98 5.09 2.03
N TYR A 83 -17.74 5.50 1.79
CA TYR A 83 -17.33 6.28 0.61
C TYR A 83 -16.51 5.51 -0.42
N ILE A 84 -16.32 4.19 -0.26
CA ILE A 84 -15.44 3.42 -1.15
C ILE A 84 -15.99 3.38 -2.58
N GLU A 85 -17.30 3.25 -2.74
CA GLU A 85 -17.97 3.25 -4.05
C GLU A 85 -17.79 4.59 -4.77
N ASP A 86 -17.99 5.70 -4.08
CA ASP A 86 -17.79 7.05 -4.64
C ASP A 86 -16.32 7.30 -4.99
N ARG A 87 -15.39 6.76 -4.18
CA ARG A 87 -13.96 6.81 -4.46
C ARG A 87 -13.62 6.05 -5.74
N LEU A 88 -14.07 4.81 -5.90
CA LEU A 88 -13.82 4.03 -7.11
C LEU A 88 -14.46 4.67 -8.35
N LYS A 89 -15.67 5.22 -8.23
CA LYS A 89 -16.31 5.99 -9.33
C LYS A 89 -15.48 7.20 -9.75
N THR A 90 -14.94 7.93 -8.77
CA THR A 90 -14.12 9.13 -9.03
C THR A 90 -12.79 8.74 -9.66
N ASP A 91 -12.15 7.69 -9.17
CA ASP A 91 -10.89 7.17 -9.70
C ASP A 91 -11.09 6.61 -11.13
N ALA A 92 -12.24 5.96 -11.39
CA ALA A 92 -12.63 5.53 -12.73
C ALA A 92 -12.80 6.72 -13.70
N LEU A 93 -13.41 7.81 -13.23
CA LEU A 93 -13.60 9.02 -14.01
C LEU A 93 -12.26 9.67 -14.41
N VAL A 94 -11.23 9.57 -13.57
CA VAL A 94 -9.88 10.10 -13.87
C VAL A 94 -8.97 9.10 -14.60
N GLY A 95 -9.47 7.90 -14.92
CA GLY A 95 -8.82 6.95 -15.82
C GLY A 95 -8.29 5.67 -15.19
N VAL A 96 -8.52 5.43 -13.90
CA VAL A 96 -8.22 4.14 -13.27
C VAL A 96 -9.20 3.08 -13.79
N PRO A 97 -8.77 1.87 -14.22
CA PRO A 97 -9.63 0.92 -14.94
C PRO A 97 -10.56 0.12 -14.03
N TYR A 98 -11.24 0.77 -13.08
CA TYR A 98 -12.29 0.12 -12.30
C TYR A 98 -13.51 -0.16 -13.18
N THR A 99 -13.99 -1.41 -13.18
CA THR A 99 -15.21 -1.81 -13.89
C THR A 99 -16.46 -1.43 -13.08
N SER A 100 -17.63 -1.40 -13.73
CA SER A 100 -18.90 -1.20 -13.02
C SER A 100 -19.12 -2.26 -11.93
N GLU A 101 -18.70 -3.51 -12.19
CA GLU A 101 -18.79 -4.60 -11.23
C GLU A 101 -17.91 -4.36 -10.00
N MET A 102 -16.67 -3.89 -10.19
CA MET A 102 -15.79 -3.49 -9.08
C MET A 102 -16.39 -2.39 -8.22
N ILE A 103 -17.07 -1.42 -8.85
CA ILE A 103 -17.74 -0.33 -8.14
C ILE A 103 -18.95 -0.84 -7.37
N GLU A 104 -19.80 -1.68 -7.98
CA GLU A 104 -21.00 -2.25 -7.36
C GLU A 104 -20.65 -3.17 -6.18
N LEU A 105 -19.55 -3.93 -6.28
CA LEU A 105 -19.08 -4.85 -5.25
C LEU A 105 -18.06 -4.24 -4.29
N ALA A 106 -17.72 -2.95 -4.42
CA ALA A 106 -16.64 -2.31 -3.67
C ALA A 106 -16.73 -2.49 -2.14
N LYS A 107 -17.94 -2.45 -1.58
CA LYS A 107 -18.16 -2.65 -0.13
C LYS A 107 -17.93 -4.10 0.30
N ALA A 108 -18.33 -5.05 -0.54
CA ALA A 108 -18.10 -6.48 -0.30
C ALA A 108 -16.61 -6.80 -0.44
N ASP A 109 -15.96 -6.25 -1.47
CA ASP A 109 -14.52 -6.40 -1.70
C ASP A 109 -13.69 -5.81 -0.56
N PHE A 110 -14.08 -4.62 -0.06
CA PHE A 110 -13.47 -4.00 1.10
C PHE A 110 -13.51 -4.91 2.34
N ALA A 111 -14.66 -5.53 2.61
CA ALA A 111 -14.82 -6.42 3.76
C ALA A 111 -14.05 -7.75 3.55
N ALA A 112 -14.15 -8.34 2.36
CA ALA A 112 -13.49 -9.60 2.03
C ALA A 112 -11.97 -9.47 2.08
N GLN A 113 -11.42 -8.33 1.66
CA GLN A 113 -9.98 -8.08 1.70
C GLN A 113 -9.41 -8.10 3.12
N ALA A 114 -10.18 -7.64 4.11
CA ALA A 114 -9.76 -7.54 5.51
C ALA A 114 -10.07 -8.80 6.34
N ASP A 115 -10.67 -9.82 5.73
CA ASP A 115 -11.09 -11.05 6.40
C ASP A 115 -10.36 -12.27 5.80
N PRO A 116 -9.35 -12.84 6.49
CA PRO A 116 -8.62 -14.01 5.99
C PRO A 116 -9.49 -15.27 5.92
N ASP A 117 -10.66 -15.30 6.55
CA ASP A 117 -11.58 -16.42 6.55
C ASP A 117 -12.75 -16.25 5.55
N ALA A 118 -12.81 -15.13 4.83
CA ALA A 118 -13.84 -14.85 3.84
C ALA A 118 -13.65 -15.61 2.51
N ASP A 119 -14.74 -15.75 1.74
CA ASP A 119 -14.65 -16.22 0.35
C ASP A 119 -14.14 -15.08 -0.55
N THR A 120 -12.89 -15.20 -0.99
CA THR A 120 -12.17 -14.19 -1.77
C THR A 120 -12.17 -14.45 -3.26
N ALA A 121 -12.83 -15.52 -3.74
CA ALA A 121 -12.74 -15.92 -5.16
C ALA A 121 -13.16 -14.79 -6.12
N GLY A 122 -14.25 -14.08 -5.79
CA GLY A 122 -14.70 -12.93 -6.58
C GLY A 122 -13.76 -11.72 -6.47
N LEU A 123 -13.18 -11.49 -5.29
CA LEU A 123 -12.20 -10.43 -5.08
C LEU A 123 -10.95 -10.68 -5.94
N GLU A 124 -10.44 -11.91 -5.95
CA GLU A 124 -9.25 -12.31 -6.72
C GLU A 124 -9.47 -12.23 -8.23
N GLU A 125 -10.69 -12.57 -8.70
CA GLU A 125 -11.05 -12.42 -10.11
C GLU A 125 -11.04 -10.95 -10.55
N ARG A 126 -11.58 -10.06 -9.72
CA ARG A 126 -11.60 -8.61 -9.98
C ARG A 126 -10.21 -8.00 -9.82
N TYR A 127 -9.50 -8.33 -8.76
CA TYR A 127 -8.19 -7.76 -8.42
C TYR A 127 -7.13 -8.86 -8.33
N PRO A 128 -6.60 -9.34 -9.47
CA PRO A 128 -5.55 -10.34 -9.47
C PRO A 128 -4.32 -9.88 -8.67
N GLY A 129 -3.91 -10.70 -7.70
CA GLY A 129 -2.79 -10.39 -6.82
C GLY A 129 -3.12 -9.48 -5.62
N ALA A 130 -4.40 -9.17 -5.39
CA ALA A 130 -4.82 -8.53 -4.15
C ALA A 130 -4.40 -9.39 -2.94
N SER A 131 -3.82 -8.74 -1.93
CA SER A 131 -3.53 -9.39 -0.65
C SER A 131 -4.76 -9.34 0.23
N VAL A 132 -5.00 -10.46 0.95
CA VAL A 132 -6.08 -10.62 1.91
C VAL A 132 -5.45 -10.97 3.25
N SER A 133 -5.80 -10.22 4.29
CA SER A 133 -5.28 -10.44 5.64
C SER A 133 -6.09 -9.69 6.67
N ASN A 134 -5.87 -10.03 7.93
CA ASN A 134 -6.10 -9.11 9.03
C ASN A 134 -4.72 -8.54 9.41
N TRP A 135 -4.42 -7.32 8.97
CA TRP A 135 -3.09 -6.73 9.08
C TRP A 135 -2.76 -6.22 10.48
N ASP A 136 -3.76 -5.85 11.29
CA ASP A 136 -3.54 -5.38 12.66
C ASP A 136 -3.87 -6.39 13.76
N GLY A 137 -4.47 -7.53 13.39
CA GLY A 137 -4.83 -8.62 14.28
C GLY A 137 -6.03 -8.33 15.19
N GLN A 138 -6.76 -7.24 14.96
CA GLN A 138 -7.90 -6.84 15.79
C GLN A 138 -9.24 -7.25 15.16
N ALA A 139 -10.30 -7.17 15.95
CA ALA A 139 -11.66 -7.38 15.45
C ALA A 139 -12.17 -6.12 14.75
N GLY A 140 -12.74 -6.30 13.56
CA GLY A 140 -13.17 -5.20 12.70
C GLY A 140 -12.02 -4.61 11.89
N ILE A 141 -12.35 -3.65 11.02
CA ILE A 141 -11.41 -3.04 10.09
C ILE A 141 -11.01 -1.68 10.65
N THR A 142 -9.74 -1.48 10.97
CA THR A 142 -9.24 -0.24 11.57
C THR A 142 -8.49 0.64 10.57
N GLU A 143 -8.24 1.91 10.93
CA GLU A 143 -7.31 2.76 10.16
C GLU A 143 -5.88 2.17 10.14
N MET A 144 -5.48 1.39 11.16
CA MET A 144 -4.19 0.69 11.17
C MET A 144 -4.16 -0.39 10.11
N ASP A 145 -5.21 -1.20 10.05
CA ASP A 145 -5.38 -2.30 9.09
C ASP A 145 -5.24 -1.80 7.64
N ALA A 146 -6.00 -0.75 7.29
CA ALA A 146 -5.93 -0.13 5.97
C ALA A 146 -4.55 0.47 5.63
N LEU A 147 -3.87 1.07 6.60
CA LEU A 147 -2.54 1.65 6.38
C LEU A 147 -1.49 0.55 6.12
N VAL A 148 -1.55 -0.55 6.87
CA VAL A 148 -0.62 -1.67 6.67
C VAL A 148 -0.92 -2.38 5.36
N ALA A 149 -2.19 -2.59 5.00
CA ALA A 149 -2.58 -3.12 3.69
C ALA A 149 -2.00 -2.29 2.54
N TYR A 150 -2.12 -0.95 2.63
CA TYR A 150 -1.52 -0.04 1.66
C TYR A 150 0.01 -0.18 1.58
N LEU A 151 0.71 -0.20 2.73
CA LEU A 151 2.16 -0.35 2.78
C LEU A 151 2.63 -1.67 2.15
N GLN A 152 1.88 -2.76 2.33
CA GLN A 152 2.22 -4.06 1.78
C GLN A 152 2.11 -4.14 0.25
N VAL A 153 1.35 -3.25 -0.40
CA VAL A 153 1.23 -3.18 -1.86
C VAL A 153 2.36 -2.36 -2.51
N LEU A 154 3.06 -1.51 -1.75
CA LEU A 154 4.04 -0.59 -2.31
C LEU A 154 5.23 -1.31 -2.97
N GLY A 155 5.26 -1.24 -4.30
CA GLY A 155 6.34 -1.78 -5.12
C GLY A 155 6.21 -3.24 -5.52
N THR A 156 5.04 -3.86 -5.28
CA THR A 156 4.78 -5.26 -5.65
C THR A 156 4.10 -5.42 -7.02
N MET A 157 3.48 -4.34 -7.51
CA MET A 157 2.63 -4.37 -8.71
C MET A 157 3.39 -4.34 -10.06
N VAL A 158 4.72 -4.31 -10.04
CA VAL A 158 5.55 -4.25 -11.25
C VAL A 158 6.57 -5.37 -11.26
N ASP A 159 6.61 -6.11 -12.37
CA ASP A 159 7.66 -7.09 -12.64
C ASP A 159 8.89 -6.42 -13.25
N PHE A 160 9.89 -6.14 -12.41
CA PHE A 160 11.14 -5.52 -12.80
C PHE A 160 12.03 -6.40 -13.70
N SER A 161 11.79 -7.70 -13.78
CA SER A 161 12.60 -8.59 -14.64
C SER A 161 12.40 -8.31 -16.13
N THR A 162 11.26 -7.70 -16.48
CA THR A 162 10.91 -7.32 -17.85
C THR A 162 11.55 -6.01 -18.31
N PHE A 163 12.16 -5.26 -17.38
CA PHE A 163 12.72 -3.95 -17.65
C PHE A 163 14.25 -4.04 -17.89
N GLN A 164 14.71 -3.63 -19.08
CA GLN A 164 16.14 -3.49 -19.37
C GLN A 164 16.54 -2.01 -19.31
N PRO A 165 17.31 -1.57 -18.30
CA PRO A 165 17.83 -0.22 -18.25
C PRO A 165 18.86 0.01 -19.35
N ASP A 166 18.69 1.12 -20.09
CA ASP A 166 19.71 1.60 -21.02
C ASP A 166 20.84 2.25 -20.20
N MET A 167 21.89 1.47 -19.89
CA MET A 167 23.02 1.87 -19.04
C MET A 167 23.95 2.90 -19.68
N ALA A 168 23.62 3.40 -20.88
CA ALA A 168 24.49 4.22 -21.72
C ALA A 168 24.25 5.74 -21.64
N ARG A 169 23.51 6.24 -20.64
CA ARG A 169 23.30 7.68 -20.42
C ARG A 169 23.72 8.15 -19.04
#